data_AF-A0AAP3ZZP5-F1
#
_entry.id   AF-A0AAP3ZZP5-F1
#
_cell.length_a   1.000
_cell.length_b   1.000
_cell.length_c   1.000
_cell.angle_alpha   90.00
_cell.angle_beta   90.00
_cell.angle_gamma   90.00
#
_symmetry.space_group_name_H-M   'P 1'
#
loop_
_entity.id
_entity.type
_entity.pdbx_description
1 polymer ?
#
loop_
_entity_poly.entity_id
_entity_poly.type
_entity_poly.pdbx_seq_one_letter_code
_entity_poly.pdbx_strand_id
1 'polypeptide(L)'
;MKLFHGEQVLIKENNLLQPQIHTPLGIIEFSLTVSDHFYHPEQSYKLKNGGSLYKYYYDSFDCELVVCRPKLNLALHLTVEECWGAVFRIKPHANTQISTCSFSASWKEGYSWTDYGSNTGEDLEAVEYENQVYRLHLGTQDGDMLMARRNQGDMIPKSLCLNLTLKSTVLS
;
A
#
# COMPACT_ATOMS: atom_id res chain seq x y z
N MET A 1 14.95 -6.35 -0.05
CA MET A 1 14.84 -5.70 1.27
C MET A 1 14.20 -6.70 2.22
N LYS A 2 14.93 -7.25 3.20
CA LYS A 2 14.32 -8.14 4.21
C LYS A 2 13.61 -7.26 5.23
N LEU A 3 12.31 -7.12 5.09
CA LEU A 3 11.53 -6.26 5.97
C LEU A 3 11.65 -6.75 7.44
N PHE A 4 11.83 -8.06 7.74
CA PHE A 4 11.72 -8.58 9.12
C PHE A 4 13.02 -8.46 9.89
N HIS A 5 14.18 -8.43 9.25
CA HIS A 5 15.46 -8.43 9.96
C HIS A 5 16.50 -7.63 9.16
N GLY A 6 16.92 -6.53 9.77
CA GLY A 6 18.05 -5.71 9.38
C GLY A 6 18.08 -4.50 10.31
N GLU A 7 19.17 -4.30 11.05
CA GLU A 7 19.41 -3.06 11.79
C GLU A 7 19.52 -1.92 10.79
N GLN A 8 18.39 -1.27 10.49
CA GLN A 8 18.38 0.02 9.83
C GLN A 8 18.22 1.10 10.89
N VAL A 9 19.03 2.16 10.79
CA VAL A 9 18.87 3.31 11.67
C VAL A 9 17.61 4.05 11.23
N LEU A 10 16.59 3.99 12.07
CA LEU A 10 15.28 4.58 11.88
C LEU A 10 15.17 5.85 12.74
N ILE A 11 14.56 6.91 12.21
CA ILE A 11 14.34 8.16 12.96
C ILE A 11 12.86 8.24 13.35
N LYS A 12 12.56 8.27 14.66
CA LYS A 12 11.19 8.27 15.20
C LYS A 12 10.50 9.63 14.96
N GLU A 13 9.26 9.62 14.49
CA GLU A 13 8.43 10.83 14.36
C GLU A 13 7.43 10.98 15.52
N ASN A 14 7.07 12.23 15.84
CA ASN A 14 6.24 12.59 17.02
C ASN A 14 4.85 13.16 16.67
N ASN A 15 4.39 13.19 15.41
CA ASN A 15 3.07 13.73 15.04
C ASN A 15 2.39 12.97 13.87
N LEU A 16 1.04 12.95 13.93
CA LEU A 16 0.04 12.32 13.04
C LEU A 16 0.45 10.96 12.46
N LEU A 17 0.00 9.92 13.16
CA LEU A 17 0.35 8.52 12.92
C LEU A 17 -0.27 7.95 11.62
N GLN A 18 -1.27 8.58 11.01
CA GLN A 18 -1.91 8.02 9.82
C GLN A 18 -0.92 8.02 8.63
N PRO A 19 -0.71 6.87 7.94
CA PRO A 19 0.11 6.86 6.73
C PRO A 19 -0.59 7.60 5.59
N GLN A 20 0.15 8.45 4.87
CA GLN A 20 -0.40 9.28 3.81
C GLN A 20 0.58 9.46 2.64
N ILE A 21 0.05 9.67 1.44
CA ILE A 21 0.79 10.19 0.28
C ILE A 21 0.14 11.51 -0.13
N HIS A 22 0.96 12.55 -0.24
CA HIS A 22 0.54 13.83 -0.80
C HIS A 22 0.70 13.78 -2.31
N THR A 23 -0.37 14.06 -3.02
CA THR A 23 -0.40 14.12 -4.48
C THR A 23 -0.87 15.51 -4.91
N PRO A 24 -0.60 15.92 -6.16
CA PRO A 24 -1.17 17.16 -6.70
C PRO A 24 -2.71 17.19 -6.72
N LEU A 25 -3.37 16.02 -6.69
CA LEU A 25 -4.83 15.88 -6.69
C LEU A 25 -5.44 15.80 -5.28
N GLY A 26 -4.62 15.85 -4.22
CA GLY A 26 -5.07 15.72 -2.84
C GLY A 26 -4.24 14.72 -2.03
N ILE A 27 -4.72 14.37 -0.84
CA ILE A 27 -4.05 13.44 0.07
C ILE A 27 -4.73 12.07 -0.02
N ILE A 28 -3.92 11.02 -0.21
CA ILE A 28 -4.35 9.63 -0.08
C ILE A 28 -3.95 9.16 1.31
N GLU A 29 -4.92 8.73 2.12
CA GLU A 29 -4.69 8.14 3.44
C GLU A 29 -4.79 6.62 3.39
N PHE A 30 -3.95 5.94 4.17
CA PHE A 30 -3.99 4.49 4.31
C PHE A 30 -4.60 4.09 5.64
N SER A 31 -5.44 3.06 5.65
CA SER A 31 -6.00 2.46 6.85
C SER A 31 -5.77 0.95 6.87
N LEU A 32 -5.53 0.40 8.06
CA LEU A 32 -5.44 -1.04 8.30
C LEU A 32 -6.72 -1.52 8.97
N THR A 33 -7.33 -2.55 8.38
CA THR A 33 -8.39 -3.33 9.00
C THR A 33 -7.95 -4.79 9.14
N VAL A 34 -8.05 -5.37 10.34
CA VAL A 34 -7.78 -6.79 10.60
C VAL A 34 -8.98 -7.39 11.33
N SER A 35 -9.54 -8.49 10.81
CA SER A 35 -10.75 -9.11 11.34
C SER A 35 -11.86 -8.07 11.63
N ASP A 36 -12.08 -7.18 10.66
CA ASP A 36 -13.08 -6.09 10.69
C ASP A 36 -12.87 -4.98 11.74
N HIS A 37 -11.69 -4.92 12.37
CA HIS A 37 -11.32 -3.86 13.31
C HIS A 37 -10.29 -2.91 12.70
N PHE A 38 -10.47 -1.61 12.91
CA PHE A 38 -9.50 -0.58 12.49
C PHE A 38 -8.33 -0.50 13.46
N TYR A 39 -7.13 -0.35 12.90
CA TYR A 39 -5.88 -0.21 13.66
C TYR A 39 -5.11 1.03 13.22
N HIS A 40 -4.52 1.72 14.19
CA HIS A 40 -3.60 2.83 13.96
C HIS A 40 -2.16 2.35 14.16
N PRO A 41 -1.18 2.91 13.44
CA PRO A 41 0.20 2.56 13.73
C PRO A 41 0.59 3.21 15.06
N GLU A 42 1.33 2.47 15.88
CA GLU A 42 1.85 2.94 17.16
C GLU A 42 3.13 3.76 16.99
N GLN A 43 3.85 3.51 15.88
CA GLN A 43 5.14 4.11 15.60
C GLN A 43 5.29 4.40 14.11
N SER A 44 5.91 5.52 13.79
CA SER A 44 6.37 5.85 12.45
C SER A 44 7.83 6.25 12.45
N TYR A 45 8.51 5.91 11.37
CA TYR A 45 9.93 6.17 11.17
C TYR A 45 10.23 6.65 9.77
N LYS A 46 11.14 7.62 9.63
CA LYS A 46 11.73 7.96 8.33
C LYS A 46 12.82 6.97 7.97
N LEU A 47 12.80 6.53 6.71
CA LEU A 47 13.82 5.67 6.13
C LEU A 47 14.96 6.50 5.54
N LYS A 48 16.21 6.01 5.65
CA LYS A 48 17.41 6.72 5.18
C LYS A 48 17.35 7.15 3.71
N ASN A 49 16.79 6.30 2.86
CA ASN A 49 16.73 6.52 1.42
C ASN A 49 15.42 7.18 0.97
N GLY A 50 14.72 7.84 1.90
CA GLY A 50 13.39 8.39 1.67
C GLY A 50 12.27 7.38 1.94
N GLY A 51 11.08 7.92 2.17
CA GLY A 51 9.91 7.14 2.60
C GLY A 51 9.76 7.03 4.11
N SER A 52 8.71 6.31 4.50
CA SER A 52 8.30 6.11 5.89
C SER A 52 7.97 4.63 6.14
N LEU A 53 8.29 4.16 7.35
CA LEU A 53 7.86 2.88 7.90
C LEU A 53 6.86 3.14 9.03
N TYR A 54 5.71 2.49 8.96
CA TYR A 54 4.66 2.52 9.97
C TYR A 54 4.54 1.13 10.60
N LYS A 55 4.48 1.07 11.93
CA LYS A 55 4.42 -0.17 12.70
C LYS A 55 3.13 -0.25 13.50
N TYR A 56 2.48 -1.41 13.43
CA TYR A 56 1.24 -1.77 14.10
C TYR A 56 1.53 -3.03 14.92
N TYR A 57 1.93 -2.90 16.19
CA TYR A 57 2.29 -4.05 17.02
C TYR A 57 1.24 -4.25 18.09
N TYR A 58 0.31 -5.16 17.81
CA TYR A 58 -0.79 -5.47 18.70
C TYR A 58 -0.62 -6.89 19.27
N ASP A 59 -1.32 -7.20 20.36
CA ASP A 59 -1.20 -8.50 21.06
C ASP A 59 -1.40 -9.70 20.13
N SER A 60 -2.17 -9.55 19.06
CA SER A 60 -2.51 -10.63 18.14
C SER A 60 -1.66 -10.68 16.86
N PHE A 61 -0.96 -9.61 16.48
CA PHE A 61 -0.18 -9.55 15.25
C PHE A 61 0.86 -8.42 15.24
N ASP A 62 1.89 -8.63 14.42
CA ASP A 62 2.77 -7.58 13.94
C ASP A 62 2.38 -7.20 12.52
N CYS A 63 2.17 -5.92 12.26
CA CYS A 63 1.98 -5.41 10.90
C CYS A 63 2.88 -4.20 10.64
N GLU A 64 3.36 -4.10 9.42
CA GLU A 64 4.18 -2.98 8.98
C GLU A 64 3.77 -2.54 7.59
N LEU A 65 3.76 -1.23 7.39
CA LEU A 65 3.55 -0.58 6.10
C LEU A 65 4.78 0.27 5.77
N VAL A 66 5.35 0.05 4.59
CA VAL A 66 6.38 0.91 4.01
C VAL A 66 5.75 1.74 2.91
N VAL A 67 5.88 3.06 3.01
CA VAL A 67 5.53 4.00 1.93
C VAL A 67 6.83 4.62 1.42
N CYS A 68 7.17 4.41 0.15
CA CYS A 68 8.43 4.89 -0.40
C CYS A 68 8.31 5.25 -1.89
N ARG A 69 9.35 5.88 -2.44
CA ARG A 69 9.47 6.11 -3.88
C ARG A 69 10.30 4.99 -4.49
N PRO A 70 9.71 4.03 -5.24
CA PRO A 70 10.46 2.96 -5.85
C PRO A 70 11.38 3.51 -6.95
N LYS A 71 12.51 2.85 -7.14
CA LYS A 71 13.33 3.09 -8.33
C LYS A 71 12.62 2.47 -9.52
N LEU A 72 12.18 3.30 -10.46
CA LEU A 72 11.54 2.86 -11.69
C LEU A 72 12.58 2.56 -12.77
N ASN A 73 12.41 1.42 -13.45
CA ASN A 73 13.12 1.10 -14.68
C ASN A 73 12.11 1.21 -15.83
N LEU A 74 11.93 2.41 -16.38
CA LEU A 74 11.00 2.66 -17.48
C LEU A 74 11.73 2.58 -18.82
N ALA A 75 10.99 2.22 -19.88
CA ALA A 75 11.48 2.37 -21.25
C ALA A 75 11.74 3.86 -21.55
N LEU A 76 12.73 4.16 -22.38
CA LEU A 76 13.22 5.54 -22.62
C LEU A 76 12.14 6.55 -23.08
N HIS A 77 11.04 6.08 -23.68
CA HIS A 77 9.95 6.92 -24.16
C HIS A 77 8.85 7.16 -23.13
N LEU A 78 8.91 6.51 -21.96
CA LEU A 78 7.93 6.65 -20.90
C LEU A 78 8.48 7.58 -19.82
N THR A 79 7.66 8.55 -19.41
CA THR A 79 7.98 9.48 -18.34
C THR A 79 6.92 9.40 -17.25
N VAL A 80 7.37 9.24 -16.01
CA VAL A 80 6.53 9.32 -14.81
C VAL A 80 7.19 10.35 -13.89
N GLU A 81 6.46 11.41 -13.55
CA GLU A 81 7.00 12.50 -12.71
C GLU A 81 7.19 12.03 -11.27
N GLU A 82 6.17 11.39 -10.70
CA GLU A 82 6.20 10.83 -9.35
C GLU A 82 5.65 9.41 -9.33
N CYS A 83 6.35 8.52 -8.61
CA CYS A 83 5.85 7.19 -8.32
C CYS A 83 6.08 6.88 -6.84
N TRP A 84 5.03 6.33 -6.24
CA TRP A 84 5.01 5.91 -4.85
C TRP A 84 4.57 4.45 -4.76
N GLY A 85 5.18 3.72 -3.85
CA GLY A 85 4.82 2.35 -3.52
C GLY A 85 4.43 2.26 -2.04
N ALA A 86 3.30 1.61 -1.78
CA ALA A 86 2.86 1.21 -0.45
C ALA A 86 2.95 -0.32 -0.37
N VAL A 87 3.82 -0.84 0.48
CA VAL A 87 4.02 -2.28 0.66
C VAL A 87 3.81 -2.62 2.12
N PHE A 88 2.86 -3.51 2.38
CA PHE A 88 2.59 -3.96 3.73
C PHE A 88 2.92 -5.44 3.92
N ARG A 89 3.02 -5.82 5.19
CA ARG A 89 3.13 -7.21 5.62
C ARG A 89 2.44 -7.35 6.96
N ILE A 90 1.96 -8.56 7.22
CA ILE A 90 1.36 -8.91 8.50
C ILE A 90 1.88 -10.27 8.93
N LYS A 91 2.08 -10.44 10.23
CA LYS A 91 2.50 -11.66 10.87
C LYS A 91 1.61 -11.90 12.10
N PRO A 92 0.69 -12.88 12.07
CA PRO A 92 -0.04 -13.27 13.27
C PRO A 92 0.91 -13.83 14.33
N HIS A 93 0.59 -13.61 15.60
CA HIS A 93 1.27 -14.24 16.72
C HIS A 93 0.88 -15.73 16.86
N ALA A 94 1.63 -16.47 17.68
CA ALA A 94 1.32 -17.88 17.93
C ALA A 94 -0.10 -18.01 18.52
N ASN A 95 -0.86 -18.99 18.02
CA ASN A 95 -2.25 -19.26 18.42
C ASN A 95 -3.26 -18.14 18.10
N THR A 96 -2.92 -17.18 17.24
CA THR A 96 -3.89 -16.21 16.72
C THR A 96 -4.22 -16.51 15.26
N GLN A 97 -5.51 -16.46 14.93
CA GLN A 97 -6.00 -16.60 13.57
C GLN A 97 -6.46 -15.23 13.07
N ILE A 98 -5.89 -14.78 11.96
CA ILE A 98 -6.37 -13.60 11.24
C ILE A 98 -7.29 -14.10 10.13
N SER A 99 -8.56 -13.70 10.18
CA SER A 99 -9.57 -14.10 9.20
C SER A 99 -9.50 -13.23 7.95
N THR A 100 -9.43 -11.92 8.14
CA THR A 100 -9.32 -10.91 7.09
C THR A 100 -8.24 -9.88 7.45
N CYS A 101 -7.54 -9.37 6.46
CA CYS A 101 -6.59 -8.27 6.59
C CYS A 101 -6.67 -7.42 5.33
N SER A 102 -6.90 -6.13 5.48
CA SER A 102 -7.04 -5.19 4.38
C SER A 102 -6.31 -3.90 4.69
N PHE A 103 -5.48 -3.47 3.75
CA PHE A 103 -5.06 -2.08 3.68
C PHE A 103 -5.89 -1.38 2.63
N SER A 104 -6.52 -0.28 3.02
CA SER A 104 -7.31 0.55 2.12
C SER A 104 -6.59 1.88 1.90
N ALA A 105 -6.62 2.36 0.66
CA ALA A 105 -6.18 3.69 0.28
C ALA A 105 -7.44 4.51 -0.09
N SER A 106 -7.61 5.67 0.53
CA SER A 106 -8.78 6.53 0.32
C SER A 106 -8.38 8.00 0.22
N TRP A 107 -9.09 8.76 -0.61
CA TRP A 107 -8.92 10.20 -0.66
C TRP A 107 -9.39 10.85 0.65
N LYS A 108 -8.58 11.77 1.16
CA LYS A 108 -9.03 12.72 2.17
C LYS A 108 -9.93 13.77 1.53
N GLU A 109 -10.88 14.32 2.30
CA GLU A 109 -11.67 15.46 1.87
C GLU A 109 -10.78 16.62 1.39
N GLY A 110 -11.21 17.33 0.34
CA GLY A 110 -10.47 18.42 -0.28
C GLY A 110 -9.56 17.99 -1.44
N TYR A 111 -9.83 16.84 -2.07
CA TYR A 111 -9.22 16.47 -3.34
C TYR A 111 -9.67 17.39 -4.49
N SER A 112 -8.90 17.42 -5.58
CA SER A 112 -9.06 18.34 -6.71
C SER A 112 -9.19 17.65 -8.06
N TRP A 113 -9.34 16.33 -8.09
CA TRP A 113 -9.71 15.61 -9.31
C TRP A 113 -11.17 15.94 -9.68
N THR A 114 -11.42 16.01 -10.99
CA THR A 114 -12.74 16.34 -11.56
C THR A 114 -13.32 15.19 -12.37
N ASP A 115 -12.50 14.22 -12.75
CA ASP A 115 -12.92 13.00 -13.43
C ASP A 115 -12.17 11.78 -12.85
N TYR A 116 -12.81 10.62 -12.94
CA TYR A 116 -12.24 9.34 -12.52
C TYR A 116 -12.83 8.17 -13.32
N GLY A 117 -12.01 7.15 -13.55
CA GLY A 117 -12.43 5.99 -14.32
C GLY A 117 -11.55 4.76 -14.08
N SER A 118 -12.09 3.59 -14.40
CA SER A 118 -11.29 2.37 -14.38
C SER A 118 -10.19 2.45 -15.43
N ASN A 119 -8.95 2.17 -15.02
CA ASN A 119 -7.83 2.01 -15.92
C ASN A 119 -7.21 0.63 -15.69
N THR A 120 -7.79 -0.37 -16.36
CA THR A 120 -7.34 -1.76 -16.29
C THR A 120 -6.33 -1.99 -17.40
N GLY A 121 -5.06 -1.66 -17.15
CA GLY A 121 -3.98 -2.26 -17.93
C GLY A 121 -3.99 -3.79 -17.79
N GLU A 122 -3.32 -4.48 -18.70
CA GLU A 122 -3.11 -5.93 -18.54
C GLU A 122 -2.41 -6.20 -17.19
N ASP A 123 -2.90 -7.18 -16.44
CA ASP A 123 -2.42 -7.58 -15.12
C ASP A 123 -2.57 -6.54 -13.99
N LEU A 124 -3.43 -5.53 -14.17
CA LEU A 124 -3.60 -4.42 -13.22
C LEU A 124 -5.07 -4.16 -12.83
N GLU A 125 -5.27 -4.02 -11.52
CA GLU A 125 -6.45 -3.38 -10.95
C GLU A 125 -6.10 -1.94 -10.60
N ALA A 126 -6.43 -1.00 -11.48
CA ALA A 126 -6.14 0.42 -11.25
C ALA A 126 -7.31 1.34 -11.59
N VAL A 127 -7.30 2.50 -10.93
CA VAL A 127 -8.21 3.62 -11.13
C VAL A 127 -7.37 4.82 -11.52
N GLU A 128 -7.86 5.56 -12.50
CA GLU A 128 -7.31 6.84 -12.93
C GLU A 128 -8.14 7.98 -12.35
N TYR A 129 -7.46 9.00 -11.85
CA TYR A 129 -8.03 10.26 -11.39
C TYR A 129 -7.35 11.40 -12.13
N GLU A 130 -8.11 12.39 -12.59
CA GLU A 130 -7.52 13.53 -13.29
C GLU A 130 -8.22 14.87 -13.04
N ASN A 131 -7.47 15.93 -13.31
CA ASN A 131 -7.99 17.27 -13.53
C ASN A 131 -7.31 17.87 -14.79
N GLN A 132 -7.49 19.17 -15.03
CA GLN A 132 -6.94 19.83 -16.21
C GLN A 132 -5.40 19.80 -16.34
N VAL A 133 -4.69 19.48 -15.24
CA VAL A 133 -3.23 19.59 -15.15
C VAL A 133 -2.59 18.24 -14.82
N TYR A 134 -3.20 17.46 -13.95
CA TYR A 134 -2.62 16.25 -13.39
C TYR A 134 -3.46 15.02 -13.70
N ARG A 135 -2.77 13.91 -13.97
CA ARG A 135 -3.32 12.57 -14.05
C ARG A 135 -2.59 11.66 -13.06
N LEU A 136 -3.35 10.92 -12.28
CA LEU A 136 -2.84 9.98 -11.28
C LEU A 136 -3.45 8.60 -11.51
N HIS A 137 -2.58 7.59 -11.55
CA HIS A 137 -3.00 6.20 -11.55
C HIS A 137 -2.75 5.62 -10.16
N LEU A 138 -3.80 5.06 -9.55
CA LEU A 138 -3.73 4.34 -8.28
C LEU A 138 -4.16 2.90 -8.54
N GLY A 139 -3.29 1.94 -8.26
CA GLY A 139 -3.64 0.55 -8.49
C GLY A 139 -2.68 -0.45 -7.86
N THR A 140 -3.07 -1.72 -7.98
CA THR A 140 -2.30 -2.91 -7.63
C THR A 140 -2.21 -3.82 -8.85
N GLN A 141 -1.33 -4.81 -8.78
CA GLN A 141 -1.45 -5.97 -9.66
C GLN A 141 -2.78 -6.67 -9.42
N ASP A 142 -3.35 -7.22 -10.48
CA ASP A 142 -4.55 -8.03 -10.37
C ASP A 142 -4.32 -9.33 -9.58
N GLY A 143 -5.42 -9.97 -9.19
CA GLY A 143 -5.38 -11.19 -8.40
C GLY A 143 -4.61 -12.34 -9.05
N ASP A 144 -4.69 -12.48 -10.38
CA ASP A 144 -4.07 -13.59 -11.11
C ASP A 144 -2.55 -13.44 -11.14
N MET A 145 -2.04 -12.23 -11.43
CA MET A 145 -0.61 -11.92 -11.39
C MET A 145 -0.06 -12.06 -9.96
N LEU A 146 -0.79 -11.62 -8.94
CA LEU A 146 -0.39 -11.83 -7.54
C LEU A 146 -0.24 -13.32 -7.19
N MET A 147 -1.17 -14.16 -7.66
CA MET A 147 -1.12 -15.62 -7.45
C MET A 147 -0.01 -16.28 -8.27
N ALA A 148 0.29 -15.80 -9.47
CA ALA A 148 1.41 -16.26 -10.28
C ALA A 148 2.75 -15.98 -9.57
N ARG A 149 2.96 -14.75 -9.08
CA ARG A 149 4.17 -14.36 -8.32
C ARG A 149 4.31 -15.17 -7.03
N ARG A 150 3.21 -15.42 -6.32
CA ARG A 150 3.17 -16.34 -5.18
C ARG A 150 3.69 -17.73 -5.54
N ASN A 151 3.19 -18.31 -6.63
CA ASN A 151 3.57 -19.65 -7.06
C ASN A 151 5.07 -19.73 -7.45
N GLN A 152 5.62 -18.63 -7.95
CA GLN A 152 7.05 -18.49 -8.28
C GLN A 152 7.93 -18.15 -7.06
N GLY A 153 7.33 -17.86 -5.90
CA GLY A 153 8.07 -17.43 -4.71
C GLY A 153 8.66 -16.02 -4.81
N ASP A 154 8.15 -15.19 -5.73
CA ASP A 154 8.61 -13.82 -5.93
C ASP A 154 8.00 -12.87 -4.89
N MET A 155 8.61 -12.82 -3.71
CA MET A 155 8.31 -11.87 -2.63
C MET A 155 6.86 -11.91 -2.09
N ILE A 156 6.00 -12.79 -2.58
CA ILE A 156 4.65 -13.04 -2.08
C ILE A 156 4.65 -14.32 -1.23
N PRO A 157 4.12 -14.29 0.02
CA PRO A 157 4.15 -15.45 0.89
C PRO A 157 3.24 -16.56 0.36
N LYS A 158 3.68 -17.82 0.46
CA LYS A 158 2.89 -19.00 0.06
C LYS A 158 1.55 -19.13 0.82
N SER A 159 1.44 -18.46 1.97
CA SER A 159 0.20 -18.38 2.76
C SER A 159 -0.87 -17.47 2.14
N LEU A 160 -0.53 -16.63 1.16
CA LEU A 160 -1.54 -15.85 0.43
C LEU A 160 -2.45 -16.82 -0.34
N CYS A 161 -3.75 -16.72 -0.12
CA CYS A 161 -4.75 -17.47 -0.87
C CYS A 161 -5.86 -16.51 -1.25
N LEU A 162 -5.76 -15.92 -2.44
CA LEU A 162 -6.85 -15.14 -3.00
C LEU A 162 -7.92 -16.12 -3.46
N ASN A 163 -9.06 -16.15 -2.78
CA ASN A 163 -10.28 -16.62 -3.41
C ASN A 163 -10.63 -15.56 -4.46
N LEU A 164 -10.90 -15.97 -5.71
CA LEU A 164 -11.22 -15.12 -6.88
C LEU A 164 -12.49 -14.25 -6.71
N THR A 165 -12.97 -14.06 -5.48
CA THR A 165 -14.13 -13.25 -5.07
C THR A 165 -13.73 -11.95 -4.36
N LEU A 166 -12.46 -11.53 -4.40
CA LEU A 166 -12.07 -10.19 -3.96
C LEU A 166 -12.44 -9.18 -5.06
N LYS A 167 -13.71 -8.76 -5.07
CA LYS A 167 -14.07 -7.48 -5.67
C LYS A 167 -13.38 -6.41 -4.85
N SER A 168 -12.51 -5.64 -5.49
CA SER A 168 -12.03 -4.38 -4.95
C SER A 168 -13.24 -3.49 -4.65
N THR A 169 -13.52 -3.30 -3.37
CA THR A 169 -14.42 -2.23 -2.93
C THR A 169 -13.62 -0.94 -3.05
N VAL A 170 -13.70 -0.30 -4.21
CA VAL A 170 -13.42 1.13 -4.31
C VAL A 170 -14.55 1.82 -3.55
N LEU A 171 -14.25 2.25 -2.32
CA LEU A 171 -15.17 3.08 -1.56
C LEU A 171 -15.20 4.47 -2.22
N SER A 172 -16.37 4.81 -2.76
CA SER A 172 -16.80 6.13 -3.21
C SER A 172 -16.72 7.17 -2.10
#